data_AF-A0A847G3N9-F1
#
_entry.id   AF-A0A847G3N9-F1
#
_cell.length_a   1.000
_cell.length_b   1.000
_cell.length_c   1.000
_cell.angle_alpha   90.00
_cell.angle_beta   90.00
_cell.angle_gamma   90.00
#
_symmetry.space_group_name_H-M   'P 1'
#
loop_
_entity.id
_entity.type
_entity.pdbx_description
1 polymer ?
#
loop_
_entity_poly.entity_id
_entity_poly.type
_entity_poly.pdbx_seq_one_letter_code
_entity_poly.pdbx_strand_id
1 'polypeptide(L)'
;MSTSRKLYLLIITALFLSIACNLPFMAQQTGTATPALNATDIAQTVIAQLRTATEAPPAAQTTAPAAPAVTATDTPAPQPTDTPTQTQRPCNQAVFITDVTIPDGSDIQTGASFTKTWRLQNTGSCTWTSGYHVVFVNGDRMNSPDAVSVTGGTVPTGGTVDVSVTLTAPAAPGTYRGNYRLRSSDGVVFGVGGGVSF
;
A
#
# COMPACT_ATOMS: atom_id res chain seq x y z
N MET A 1 40.67 53.30 17.38
CA MET A 1 40.16 52.00 16.88
C MET A 1 41.34 51.02 16.85
N SER A 2 41.41 50.14 17.85
CA SER A 2 42.60 49.35 18.20
C SER A 2 43.12 48.48 17.05
N THR A 3 44.44 48.51 16.85
CA THR A 3 45.22 47.75 15.87
C THR A 3 44.89 46.25 15.90
N SER A 4 44.51 45.72 17.07
CA SER A 4 44.07 44.33 17.27
C SER A 4 42.78 44.00 16.51
N ARG A 5 41.85 44.95 16.37
CA ARG A 5 40.59 44.75 15.63
C ARG A 5 40.81 44.72 14.12
N LYS A 6 41.79 45.47 13.62
CA LYS A 6 42.19 45.46 12.19
C LYS A 6 42.93 44.16 11.85
N LEU A 7 43.79 43.68 12.75
CA LEU A 7 44.50 42.41 12.58
C LEU A 7 43.53 41.21 12.60
N TYR A 8 42.54 41.24 13.49
CA TYR A 8 41.52 40.19 13.57
C TYR A 8 40.63 40.13 12.31
N LEU A 9 40.25 41.29 11.76
CA LEU A 9 39.47 41.35 10.52
C LEU A 9 40.26 40.83 9.31
N LEU A 10 41.56 41.12 9.23
CA LEU A 10 42.43 40.62 8.17
C LEU A 10 42.61 39.09 8.23
N ILE A 11 42.74 38.53 9.44
CA ILE A 11 42.85 37.07 9.64
C ILE A 11 41.55 36.37 9.25
N ILE A 12 40.39 36.92 9.61
CA ILE A 12 39.08 36.36 9.21
C ILE A 12 38.90 36.40 7.70
N THR A 13 39.23 37.51 7.03
CA THR A 13 39.12 37.58 5.56
C THR A 13 40.07 36.61 4.85
N ALA A 14 41.26 36.36 5.41
CA ALA A 14 42.20 35.40 4.84
C ALA A 14 41.72 33.94 5.02
N LEU A 15 41.09 33.62 6.15
CA LEU A 15 40.57 32.28 6.44
C LEU A 15 39.34 31.92 5.57
N PHE A 16 38.50 32.89 5.23
CA PHE A 16 37.37 32.69 4.33
C PHE A 16 37.78 32.53 2.85
N LEU A 17 38.91 33.12 2.42
CA LEU A 17 39.37 33.03 1.03
C LEU A 17 40.03 31.67 0.69
N SER A 18 40.45 30.90 1.71
CA SER A 18 41.11 29.59 1.54
C SER A 18 40.18 28.38 1.37
N ILE A 19 38.86 28.54 1.52
CA ILE A 19 37.89 27.42 1.46
C ILE A 19 37.26 27.26 0.06
N ALA A 20 37.47 28.21 -0.86
CA ALA A 20 36.79 28.23 -2.17
C ALA A 20 37.40 27.32 -3.26
N CYS A 21 38.45 26.55 -2.98
CA CYS A 21 39.17 25.79 -4.02
C CYS A 21 39.20 24.26 -3.85
N ASN A 22 38.33 23.66 -3.02
CA ASN A 22 38.27 22.20 -2.88
C ASN A 22 36.86 21.61 -3.06
N LEU A 23 36.21 21.92 -4.19
CA LEU A 23 35.09 21.12 -4.67
C LEU A 23 35.55 20.31 -5.89
N PRO A 24 35.58 18.96 -5.81
CA PRO A 24 35.73 18.13 -6.99
C PRO A 24 34.50 18.33 -7.88
N PHE A 25 34.76 18.85 -9.08
CA PHE A 25 33.88 18.88 -10.23
C PHE A 25 33.39 17.46 -10.55
N MET A 26 32.26 17.07 -9.99
CA MET A 26 31.56 15.84 -10.37
C MET A 26 30.89 16.13 -11.72
N ALA A 27 31.57 15.65 -12.76
CA ALA A 27 31.11 15.67 -14.12
C ALA A 27 29.70 15.06 -14.23
N GLN A 28 28.80 15.83 -14.84
CA GLN A 28 27.61 15.31 -15.50
C GLN A 28 28.05 14.36 -16.62
N GLN A 29 27.75 13.08 -16.51
CA GLN A 29 27.74 12.14 -17.63
C GLN A 29 26.47 11.29 -17.52
N THR A 30 25.46 11.65 -18.31
CA THR A 30 25.01 10.96 -19.53
C THR A 30 24.24 9.68 -19.23
N GLY A 31 22.93 9.77 -19.45
CA GLY A 31 22.04 8.63 -19.42
C GLY A 31 22.40 7.60 -20.48
N THR A 32 22.39 6.35 -20.05
CA THR A 32 22.20 5.18 -20.91
C THR A 32 21.04 4.40 -20.31
N ALA A 33 19.81 4.77 -20.72
CA ALA A 33 18.67 3.90 -20.56
C ALA A 33 18.82 2.76 -21.57
N THR A 34 19.27 1.61 -21.13
CA THR A 34 19.12 0.35 -21.87
C THR A 34 17.66 -0.06 -21.80
N PRO A 35 16.95 -0.27 -22.92
CA PRO A 35 15.66 -0.92 -22.90
C PRO A 35 15.87 -2.40 -22.58
N ALA A 36 15.49 -2.83 -21.38
CA ALA A 36 15.27 -4.25 -21.11
C ALA A 36 14.02 -4.69 -21.88
N LEU A 37 14.24 -5.48 -22.92
CA LEU A 37 13.18 -6.15 -23.67
C LEU A 37 12.44 -7.12 -22.73
N ASN A 38 11.18 -6.80 -22.47
CA ASN A 38 10.16 -7.79 -22.14
C ASN A 38 10.01 -8.75 -23.32
N ALA A 39 10.14 -10.05 -23.06
CA ALA A 39 9.20 -11.10 -23.48
C ALA A 39 9.87 -12.47 -23.43
N THR A 40 9.55 -13.27 -22.42
CA THR A 40 9.54 -14.73 -22.59
C THR A 40 8.23 -15.23 -22.01
N ASP A 41 7.27 -15.40 -22.91
CA ASP A 41 5.99 -16.03 -22.67
C ASP A 41 6.18 -17.43 -22.08
N ILE A 42 5.52 -17.69 -20.95
CA ILE A 42 5.43 -19.02 -20.36
C ILE A 42 4.35 -19.76 -21.14
N ALA A 43 4.75 -20.46 -22.22
CA ALA A 43 3.87 -21.39 -22.92
C ALA A 43 3.52 -22.56 -21.98
N GLN A 44 2.32 -22.55 -21.41
CA GLN A 44 1.74 -23.71 -20.75
C GLN A 44 1.24 -24.69 -21.81
N THR A 45 2.03 -25.72 -22.11
CA THR A 45 1.58 -26.91 -22.83
C THR A 45 0.68 -27.74 -21.92
N VAL A 46 -0.64 -27.57 -22.05
CA VAL A 46 -1.62 -28.52 -21.51
C VAL A 46 -1.65 -29.72 -22.45
N ILE A 47 -1.14 -30.85 -21.99
CA ILE A 47 -1.24 -32.13 -22.69
C ILE A 47 -2.66 -32.66 -22.46
N ALA A 48 -3.52 -32.51 -23.46
CA ALA A 48 -4.83 -33.14 -23.48
C ALA A 48 -4.64 -34.67 -23.50
N GLN A 49 -5.02 -35.35 -22.42
CA GLN A 49 -5.00 -36.80 -22.35
C GLN A 49 -6.16 -37.38 -23.16
N LEU A 50 -5.80 -38.12 -24.20
CA LEU A 50 -6.67 -38.94 -25.02
C LEU A 50 -7.22 -40.08 -24.14
N ARG A 51 -8.51 -40.04 -23.77
CA ARG A 51 -9.19 -41.24 -23.25
C ARG A 51 -9.59 -42.10 -24.43
N THR A 52 -8.97 -43.27 -24.49
CA THR A 52 -9.27 -44.38 -25.39
C THR A 52 -10.72 -44.81 -25.23
N ALA A 53 -11.44 -44.85 -26.35
CA ALA A 53 -12.69 -45.59 -26.48
C ALA A 53 -12.40 -47.08 -26.36
N THR A 54 -13.23 -47.81 -25.61
CA THR A 54 -13.31 -49.27 -25.65
C THR A 54 -14.73 -49.64 -26.10
N GLU A 55 -14.75 -50.57 -27.04
CA GLU A 55 -15.82 -50.92 -27.96
C GLU A 55 -16.58 -52.19 -27.49
N ALA A 56 -17.92 -52.10 -27.48
CA ALA A 56 -18.99 -53.06 -27.87
C ALA A 56 -19.12 -54.47 -27.20
N PRO A 57 -20.15 -55.33 -27.49
CA PRO A 57 -21.28 -55.27 -28.45
C PRO A 57 -22.66 -55.82 -27.88
N PRO A 58 -23.62 -56.44 -28.63
CA PRO A 58 -24.90 -55.84 -29.06
C PRO A 58 -26.20 -56.55 -28.59
N ALA A 59 -27.33 -55.92 -28.94
CA ALA A 59 -28.69 -56.46 -29.16
C ALA A 59 -29.59 -56.85 -27.97
N ALA A 60 -30.71 -56.13 -27.82
CA ALA A 60 -32.06 -56.69 -27.94
C ALA A 60 -33.09 -55.56 -28.03
N GLN A 61 -33.79 -55.47 -29.16
CA GLN A 61 -35.01 -54.68 -29.31
C GLN A 61 -36.16 -55.37 -28.57
N THR A 62 -36.93 -54.62 -27.80
CA THR A 62 -38.30 -55.00 -27.45
C THR A 62 -39.17 -53.75 -27.56
N THR A 63 -40.00 -53.76 -28.59
CA THR A 63 -41.11 -52.82 -28.79
C THR A 63 -42.23 -53.13 -27.80
N ALA A 64 -42.65 -52.14 -27.01
CA ALA A 64 -43.87 -52.18 -26.23
C ALA A 64 -44.56 -50.79 -26.24
N PRO A 65 -45.90 -50.73 -26.13
CA PRO A 65 -46.73 -49.67 -26.73
C PRO A 65 -46.76 -48.37 -25.93
N ALA A 66 -46.97 -47.26 -26.65
CA ALA A 66 -47.15 -45.92 -26.12
C ALA A 66 -48.28 -45.87 -25.06
N ALA A 67 -47.91 -45.54 -23.82
CA ALA A 67 -48.82 -45.06 -22.80
C ALA A 67 -48.94 -43.53 -22.90
N PRO A 68 -50.13 -42.94 -22.69
CA PRO A 68 -50.36 -41.51 -22.91
C PRO A 68 -49.52 -40.66 -21.97
N ALA A 69 -48.87 -39.65 -22.56
CA ALA A 69 -48.13 -38.62 -21.86
C ALA A 69 -49.04 -37.89 -20.85
N VAL A 70 -48.74 -38.04 -19.56
CA VAL A 70 -49.17 -37.10 -18.54
C VAL A 70 -48.16 -35.96 -18.54
N THR A 71 -48.56 -34.82 -19.11
CA THR A 71 -47.85 -33.56 -18.99
C THR A 71 -47.87 -33.13 -17.53
N ALA A 72 -46.84 -33.48 -16.76
CA ALA A 72 -46.55 -32.82 -15.51
C ALA A 72 -46.19 -31.36 -15.84
N THR A 73 -47.07 -30.44 -15.46
CA THR A 73 -46.76 -29.02 -15.49
C THR A 73 -45.85 -28.75 -14.30
N ASP A 74 -44.55 -28.73 -14.55
CA ASP A 74 -43.55 -28.27 -13.59
C ASP A 74 -43.81 -26.79 -13.28
N THR A 75 -44.61 -26.55 -12.25
CA THR A 75 -44.74 -25.23 -11.65
C THR A 75 -43.42 -24.96 -10.94
N PRO A 76 -42.60 -23.97 -11.35
CA PRO A 76 -41.38 -23.68 -10.63
C PRO A 76 -41.77 -23.23 -9.22
N ALA A 77 -41.38 -24.01 -8.21
CA ALA A 77 -41.48 -23.56 -6.83
C ALA A 77 -40.69 -22.24 -6.70
N PRO A 78 -41.19 -21.23 -5.98
CA PRO A 78 -40.43 -20.01 -5.74
C PRO A 78 -39.17 -20.39 -4.95
N GLN A 79 -38.03 -20.39 -5.63
CA GLN A 79 -36.73 -20.55 -5.00
C GLN A 79 -36.56 -19.37 -4.03
N PRO A 80 -36.23 -19.59 -2.74
CA PRO A 80 -35.91 -18.50 -1.84
C PRO A 80 -34.73 -17.74 -2.46
N THR A 81 -35.01 -16.52 -2.90
CA THR A 81 -33.96 -15.58 -3.29
C THR A 81 -33.37 -15.09 -1.99
N ASP A 82 -32.28 -15.73 -1.55
CA ASP A 82 -31.38 -15.17 -0.54
C ASP A 82 -30.84 -13.87 -1.12
N THR A 83 -31.62 -12.79 -0.98
CA THR A 83 -31.17 -11.45 -1.28
C THR A 83 -30.14 -11.15 -0.20
N PRO A 84 -28.83 -11.07 -0.51
CA PRO A 84 -27.87 -10.68 0.52
C PRO A 84 -28.27 -9.27 0.97
N THR A 85 -28.67 -9.16 2.24
CA THR A 85 -28.81 -7.87 2.90
C THR A 85 -27.43 -7.21 2.83
N GLN A 86 -27.24 -6.31 1.86
CA GLN A 86 -26.03 -5.52 1.78
C GLN A 86 -26.00 -4.60 3.00
N THR A 87 -25.29 -5.02 4.04
CA THR A 87 -24.86 -4.12 5.10
C THR A 87 -24.12 -2.97 4.44
N GLN A 88 -24.65 -1.75 4.51
CA GLN A 88 -24.05 -0.59 3.87
C GLN A 88 -22.59 -0.43 4.35
N ARG A 89 -21.65 -0.48 3.40
CA ARG A 89 -20.22 -0.29 3.65
C ARG A 89 -19.93 1.21 3.83
N PRO A 90 -19.35 1.64 4.96
CA PRO A 90 -18.94 3.03 5.13
C PRO A 90 -17.98 3.49 4.03
N CYS A 91 -18.09 4.76 3.64
CA CYS A 91 -17.20 5.38 2.64
C CYS A 91 -15.72 5.28 3.04
N ASN A 92 -15.41 5.73 4.26
CA ASN A 92 -14.05 5.75 4.79
C ASN A 92 -13.86 4.61 5.78
N GLN A 93 -13.17 3.55 5.36
CA GLN A 93 -12.82 2.42 6.22
C GLN A 93 -11.47 1.85 5.80
N ALA A 94 -10.63 1.54 6.78
CA ALA A 94 -9.30 1.00 6.54
C ALA A 94 -9.00 -0.20 7.44
N VAL A 95 -8.07 -1.03 7.00
CA VAL A 95 -7.46 -2.08 7.81
C VAL A 95 -5.95 -1.89 7.76
N PHE A 96 -5.31 -1.98 8.94
CA PHE A 96 -3.87 -2.09 9.05
C PHE A 96 -3.45 -3.53 8.74
N ILE A 97 -2.50 -3.70 7.82
CA ILE A 97 -2.05 -5.03 7.39
C ILE A 97 -0.75 -5.41 8.11
N THR A 98 0.28 -4.56 8.03
CA THR A 98 1.58 -4.82 8.67
C THR A 98 2.43 -3.57 8.74
N ASP A 99 3.38 -3.56 9.66
CA ASP A 99 4.59 -2.76 9.54
C ASP A 99 5.43 -3.33 8.40
N VAL A 100 5.84 -2.48 7.46
CA VAL A 100 6.68 -2.88 6.32
C VAL A 100 8.15 -2.71 6.65
N THR A 101 8.52 -1.66 7.39
CA THR A 101 9.93 -1.37 7.72
C THR A 101 10.28 -1.66 9.17
N ILE A 102 9.68 -0.92 10.11
CA ILE A 102 10.08 -0.90 11.52
C ILE A 102 8.93 -1.49 12.34
N PRO A 103 8.98 -2.78 12.70
CA PRO A 103 7.98 -3.39 13.58
C PRO A 103 7.92 -2.69 14.93
N ASP A 104 6.78 -2.81 15.60
CA ASP A 104 6.63 -2.33 16.97
C ASP A 104 7.66 -2.97 17.92
N GLY A 105 8.22 -2.16 18.82
CA GLY A 105 9.26 -2.59 19.76
C GLY A 105 10.68 -2.63 19.19
N SER A 106 10.90 -2.14 17.95
CA SER A 106 12.25 -2.06 17.38
C SER A 106 13.13 -1.03 18.10
N ASP A 107 14.39 -1.39 18.33
CA ASP A 107 15.41 -0.47 18.85
C ASP A 107 15.95 0.44 17.73
N ILE A 108 15.97 1.75 17.99
CA ILE A 108 16.50 2.77 17.08
C ILE A 108 17.52 3.62 17.84
N GLN A 109 18.66 3.90 17.20
CA GLN A 109 19.71 4.76 17.76
C GLN A 109 19.14 6.16 18.08
N THR A 110 19.48 6.72 19.24
CA THR A 110 19.01 8.04 19.65
C THR A 110 19.45 9.12 18.64
N GLY A 111 18.56 10.07 18.36
CA GLY A 111 18.80 11.14 17.38
C GLY A 111 18.80 10.70 15.90
N ALA A 112 18.69 9.40 15.59
CA ALA A 112 18.70 8.93 14.21
C ALA A 112 17.40 9.27 13.47
N SER A 113 17.53 9.62 12.18
CA SER A 113 16.40 9.70 11.26
C SER A 113 16.06 8.30 10.74
N PHE A 114 14.77 7.99 10.67
CA PHE A 114 14.28 6.69 10.18
C PHE A 114 12.95 6.84 9.44
N THR A 115 12.58 5.86 8.63
CA THR A 115 11.31 5.85 7.88
C THR A 115 10.44 4.70 8.32
N LYS A 116 9.30 5.02 8.95
CA LYS A 116 8.26 4.05 9.30
C LYS A 116 7.31 3.93 8.11
N THR A 117 7.13 2.71 7.62
CA THR A 117 6.20 2.40 6.53
C THR A 117 5.17 1.39 7.03
N TRP A 118 3.90 1.72 6.86
CA TRP A 118 2.78 0.81 7.14
C TRP A 118 2.13 0.40 5.83
N ARG A 119 1.68 -0.86 5.75
CA ARG A 119 0.78 -1.33 4.69
C ARG A 119 -0.65 -1.24 5.17
N LEU A 120 -1.47 -0.51 4.43
CA LEU A 120 -2.89 -0.29 4.71
C LEU A 120 -3.74 -0.85 3.57
N GLN A 121 -4.96 -1.28 3.88
CA GLN A 121 -5.96 -1.67 2.89
C GLN A 121 -7.18 -0.76 2.96
N ASN A 122 -7.63 -0.27 1.81
CA ASN A 122 -8.92 0.40 1.69
C ASN A 122 -10.04 -0.64 1.75
N THR A 123 -10.79 -0.65 2.84
CA THR A 123 -11.98 -1.49 2.99
C THR A 123 -13.26 -0.67 3.00
N GLY A 124 -13.19 0.61 2.64
CA GLY A 124 -14.34 1.49 2.48
C GLY A 124 -15.00 1.32 1.12
N SER A 125 -16.11 2.03 0.89
CA SER A 125 -16.75 2.10 -0.42
C SER A 125 -16.18 3.21 -1.31
N CYS A 126 -15.43 4.17 -0.74
CA CYS A 126 -14.83 5.28 -1.46
C CYS A 126 -13.38 4.99 -1.86
N THR A 127 -13.04 5.28 -3.12
CA THR A 127 -11.66 5.27 -3.61
C THR A 127 -10.85 6.36 -2.93
N TRP A 128 -9.70 6.02 -2.36
CA TRP A 128 -8.78 7.02 -1.82
C TRP A 128 -8.04 7.69 -2.96
N THR A 129 -7.99 9.02 -2.93
CA THR A 129 -7.24 9.86 -3.88
C THR A 129 -6.07 10.53 -3.17
N SER A 130 -5.33 11.40 -3.87
CA SER A 130 -4.25 12.21 -3.29
C SER A 130 -4.68 13.15 -2.16
N GLY A 131 -5.99 13.39 -1.99
CA GLY A 131 -6.55 14.17 -0.88
C GLY A 131 -6.65 13.38 0.44
N TYR A 132 -6.35 12.10 0.45
CA TYR A 132 -6.29 11.29 1.68
C TYR A 132 -4.90 11.39 2.30
N HIS A 133 -4.86 11.53 3.62
CA HIS A 133 -3.62 11.70 4.38
C HIS A 133 -3.53 10.77 5.58
N VAL A 134 -2.32 10.34 5.93
CA VAL A 134 -1.99 9.90 7.29
C VAL A 134 -1.69 11.14 8.11
N VAL A 135 -2.30 11.26 9.29
CA VAL A 135 -2.16 12.40 10.20
C VAL A 135 -1.71 11.93 11.57
N PHE A 136 -0.78 12.67 12.18
CA PHE A 136 -0.40 12.47 13.57
C PHE A 136 -1.54 12.92 14.49
N VAL A 137 -1.91 12.07 15.46
CA VAL A 137 -3.01 12.36 16.38
C VAL A 137 -2.51 12.70 17.77
N ASN A 138 -1.67 11.85 18.37
CA ASN A 138 -1.12 12.03 19.71
C ASN A 138 0.09 11.11 19.97
N GLY A 139 0.65 11.19 21.17
CA GLY A 139 1.84 10.45 21.59
C GLY A 139 3.11 11.23 21.33
N ASP A 140 4.20 10.52 21.08
CA ASP A 140 5.51 11.10 20.81
C ASP A 140 5.63 11.46 19.34
N ARG A 141 5.75 12.75 19.04
CA ARG A 141 5.77 13.23 17.66
C ARG A 141 7.00 12.77 16.88
N MET A 142 8.16 12.60 17.51
CA MET A 142 9.40 12.15 16.83
C MET A 142 9.69 12.95 15.54
N ASN A 143 9.48 14.27 15.57
CA ASN A 143 9.58 15.18 14.42
C ASN A 143 8.70 14.80 13.19
N SER A 144 7.63 14.04 13.42
CA SER A 144 6.67 13.68 12.38
C SER A 144 6.02 14.91 11.76
N PRO A 145 5.81 14.94 10.43
CA PRO A 145 4.97 15.94 9.78
C PRO A 145 3.51 15.85 10.27
N ASP A 146 2.76 16.94 10.12
CA ASP A 146 1.34 16.95 10.49
C ASP A 146 0.48 16.02 9.64
N ALA A 147 0.82 15.90 8.36
CA ALA A 147 0.11 15.07 7.40
C ALA A 147 1.06 14.58 6.29
N VAL A 148 0.86 13.34 5.84
CA VAL A 148 1.52 12.77 4.65
C VAL A 148 0.45 12.19 3.74
N SER A 149 0.51 12.48 2.43
CA SER A 149 -0.43 11.91 1.46
C SER A 149 -0.33 10.38 1.44
N VAL A 150 -1.48 9.72 1.48
CA VAL A 150 -1.56 8.25 1.45
C VAL A 150 -1.07 7.69 0.12
N THR A 151 -1.36 8.40 -0.98
CA THR A 151 -0.99 7.98 -2.34
C THR A 151 -0.76 9.20 -3.23
N GLY A 152 0.10 9.05 -4.24
CA GLY A 152 0.21 10.00 -5.35
C GLY A 152 -0.84 9.78 -6.46
N GLY A 153 -1.61 8.70 -6.40
CA GLY A 153 -2.63 8.33 -7.37
C GLY A 153 -3.96 7.99 -6.69
N THR A 154 -4.46 6.78 -6.92
CA THR A 154 -5.70 6.29 -6.34
C THR A 154 -5.54 4.90 -5.72
N VAL A 155 -6.26 4.63 -4.61
CA VAL A 155 -6.37 3.30 -4.01
C VAL A 155 -7.85 2.89 -4.04
N PRO A 156 -8.25 1.99 -4.97
CA PRO A 156 -9.65 1.56 -5.08
C PRO A 156 -10.08 0.74 -3.87
N THR A 157 -11.38 0.51 -3.74
CA THR A 157 -11.94 -0.42 -2.74
C THR A 157 -11.27 -1.80 -2.84
N GLY A 158 -10.81 -2.32 -1.71
CA GLY A 158 -10.04 -3.56 -1.60
C GLY A 158 -8.55 -3.42 -1.90
N GLY A 159 -8.11 -2.29 -2.47
CA GLY A 159 -6.72 -2.01 -2.78
C GLY A 159 -5.86 -1.78 -1.55
N THR A 160 -4.56 -2.06 -1.69
CA THR A 160 -3.54 -1.85 -0.64
C THR A 160 -2.57 -0.74 -1.03
N VAL A 161 -1.97 -0.10 -0.03
CA VAL A 161 -0.98 0.96 -0.20
C VAL A 161 0.04 0.93 0.93
N ASP A 162 1.30 1.19 0.59
CA ASP A 162 2.36 1.42 1.56
C ASP A 162 2.55 2.91 1.74
N VAL A 163 2.40 3.39 2.97
CA VAL A 163 2.55 4.80 3.32
C VAL A 163 3.72 4.98 4.28
N SER A 164 4.61 5.91 3.95
CA SER A 164 5.86 6.15 4.67
C SER A 164 5.87 7.50 5.36
N VAL A 165 6.35 7.54 6.60
CA VAL A 165 6.60 8.77 7.36
C VAL A 165 8.04 8.76 7.85
N THR A 166 8.76 9.83 7.55
CA THR A 166 10.12 10.06 8.08
C THR A 166 10.02 10.67 9.47
N LEU A 167 10.73 10.06 10.42
CA LEU A 167 10.73 10.38 11.84
C LEU A 167 12.17 10.53 12.34
N THR A 168 12.34 11.12 13.52
CA THR A 168 13.61 11.27 14.20
C THR A 168 13.49 10.76 15.64
N ALA A 169 14.33 9.79 16.00
CA ALA A 169 14.37 9.22 17.34
C ALA A 169 14.79 10.30 18.35
N PRO A 170 14.12 10.40 19.51
CA PRO A 170 14.52 11.34 20.56
C PRO A 170 15.96 11.12 21.04
N ALA A 171 16.60 12.17 21.54
CA ALA A 171 17.96 12.11 22.06
C ALA A 171 18.06 11.37 23.41
N ALA A 172 16.98 11.39 24.20
CA ALA A 172 16.88 10.66 25.45
C ALA A 172 16.52 9.18 25.16
N PRO A 173 17.19 8.21 25.81
CA PRO A 173 16.77 6.80 25.73
C PRO A 173 15.39 6.58 26.36
N GLY A 174 14.57 5.74 25.74
CA GLY A 174 13.24 5.41 26.24
C GLY A 174 12.37 4.70 25.20
N THR A 175 11.15 4.34 25.59
CA THR A 175 10.12 3.85 24.68
C THR A 175 9.27 5.01 24.19
N TYR A 176 9.15 5.14 22.88
CA TYR A 176 8.40 6.22 22.24
C TYR A 176 7.34 5.64 21.30
N ARG A 177 6.16 6.27 21.28
CA ARG A 177 5.05 5.86 20.43
C ARG A 177 4.30 7.07 19.89
N GLY A 178 4.29 7.23 18.57
CA GLY A 178 3.38 8.13 17.87
C GLY A 178 2.16 7.37 17.36
N ASN A 179 0.97 7.96 17.48
CA ASN A 179 -0.28 7.36 17.00
C ASN A 179 -0.84 8.12 15.81
N TYR A 180 -1.19 7.39 14.76
CA TYR A 180 -1.63 7.94 13.49
C TYR A 180 -3.03 7.49 13.12
N ARG A 181 -3.71 8.31 12.32
CA ARG A 181 -5.01 8.01 11.70
C ARG A 181 -5.02 8.46 10.26
N LEU A 182 -6.03 8.01 9.52
CA LEU A 182 -6.30 8.52 8.19
C LEU A 182 -7.22 9.73 8.27
N ARG A 183 -7.08 10.65 7.31
CA ARG A 183 -7.97 11.77 7.07
C ARG A 183 -8.40 11.73 5.62
N SER A 184 -9.70 11.76 5.36
CA SER A 184 -10.26 11.82 4.02
C SER A 184 -10.12 13.21 3.39
N SER A 185 -10.43 13.32 2.10
CA SER A 185 -10.34 14.58 1.34
C SER A 185 -11.27 15.68 1.85
N ASP A 186 -12.38 15.31 2.47
CA ASP A 186 -13.36 16.17 3.15
C ASP A 186 -12.99 16.47 4.62
N GLY A 187 -11.83 15.99 5.09
CA GLY A 187 -11.29 16.31 6.41
C GLY A 187 -11.75 15.38 7.53
N VAL A 188 -12.55 14.36 7.24
CA VAL A 188 -13.00 13.38 8.25
C VAL A 188 -11.84 12.49 8.66
N VAL A 189 -11.55 12.45 9.97
CA VAL A 189 -10.51 11.58 10.54
C VAL A 189 -11.11 10.23 10.89
N PHE A 190 -10.50 9.16 10.40
CA PHE A 190 -10.93 7.77 10.62
C PHE A 190 -9.73 6.87 10.92
N GLY A 191 -9.95 5.83 11.72
CA GLY A 191 -8.93 4.86 12.09
C GLY A 191 -8.96 3.60 11.22
N VAL A 192 -8.16 2.63 11.62
CA VAL A 192 -8.18 1.26 11.06
C VAL A 192 -9.04 0.35 11.94
N GLY A 193 -9.52 -0.78 11.40
CA GLY A 193 -10.04 -1.90 12.20
C GLY A 193 -11.11 -1.54 13.24
N GLY A 194 -12.03 -0.62 12.91
CA GLY A 194 -13.05 -0.14 13.86
C GLY A 194 -12.75 1.23 14.49
N GLY A 195 -11.76 1.97 13.99
CA GLY A 195 -11.52 3.37 14.38
C GLY A 195 -10.32 3.58 15.31
N VAL A 196 -9.45 2.58 15.43
CA VAL A 196 -8.22 2.69 16.23
C VAL A 196 -7.11 3.39 15.46
N SER A 197 -6.19 4.00 16.19
CA SER A 197 -4.95 4.52 15.62
C SER A 197 -3.96 3.38 15.38
N PHE A 198 -3.03 3.60 14.45
CA PHE A 198 -1.93 2.70 14.10
C PHE A 198 -0.58 3.43 14.22
#